data_AF-A0A2G9Z7W9-F1
#
_entry.id   AF-A0A2G9Z7W9-F1
#
_cell.length_a   1.000
_cell.length_b   1.000
_cell.length_c   1.000
_cell.angle_alpha   90.00
_cell.angle_beta   90.00
_cell.angle_gamma   90.00
#
_symmetry.space_group_name_H-M   'P 1'
#
loop_
_entity.id
_entity.type
_entity.pdbx_description
1 polymer ?
#
loop_
_entity_poly.entity_id
_entity_poly.type
_entity_poly.pdbx_seq_one_letter_code
_entity_poly.pdbx_strand_id
1 'polypeptide(L)'
;MKLNYKTDSLMLVGDAGITDEEKMLGIFEASELKSDVLKLGHHGSADASSEKFLEAIQPEYGIISVGKDNPYGHPSLRIVRRLERIGAKIFRTDESGDIVFTGDNNGIKTVDN
;
A
#
# COMPACT_ATOMS: atom_id res chain seq x y z
N MET A 1 -9.97 -2.83 3.97
CA MET A 1 -10.96 -1.73 4.02
C MET A 1 -10.58 -0.71 2.95
N LYS A 2 -11.54 -0.30 2.11
CA LYS A 2 -11.34 0.80 1.14
C LYS A 2 -12.06 2.05 1.64
N LEU A 3 -11.35 3.16 1.69
CA LEU A 3 -11.88 4.48 2.03
C LEU A 3 -11.91 5.32 0.76
N ASN A 4 -13.08 5.89 0.44
CA ASN A 4 -13.22 6.83 -0.67
C ASN A 4 -13.39 8.24 -0.10
N TYR A 5 -12.64 9.20 -0.62
CA TYR A 5 -12.75 10.61 -0.27
C TYR A 5 -12.72 11.45 -1.55
N LYS A 6 -13.87 12.04 -1.90
CA LYS A 6 -14.05 12.77 -3.16
C LYS A 6 -13.67 11.89 -4.36
N THR A 7 -12.59 12.22 -5.06
CA THR A 7 -12.08 11.51 -6.22
C THR A 7 -10.98 10.50 -5.88
N ASP A 8 -10.49 10.51 -4.64
CA ASP A 8 -9.37 9.69 -4.19
C ASP A 8 -9.84 8.49 -3.38
N SER A 9 -8.96 7.49 -3.30
CA SER A 9 -9.23 6.23 -2.64
C SER A 9 -8.00 5.65 -1.95
N LEU A 10 -8.22 5.10 -0.77
CA LEU A 10 -7.18 4.48 0.06
C LEU A 10 -7.57 3.05 0.38
N MET A 11 -6.64 2.12 0.15
CA MET A 11 -6.77 0.73 0.55
C MET A 11 -5.94 0.47 1.81
N LEU A 12 -6.62 0.05 2.88
CA LEU A 12 -6.03 -0.28 4.18
C LEU A 12 -6.27 -1.77 4.47
N VAL A 13 -5.24 -2.59 4.30
CA VAL A 13 -5.36 -4.06 4.41
C VAL A 13 -4.85 -4.64 5.74
N GLY A 14 -4.44 -3.79 6.70
CA GLY A 14 -3.96 -4.28 8.00
C GLY A 14 -2.73 -5.19 7.84
N ASP A 15 -2.82 -6.40 8.38
CA ASP A 15 -1.78 -7.44 8.29
C ASP A 15 -2.13 -8.58 7.33
N ALA A 16 -3.04 -8.32 6.38
CA ALA A 16 -3.41 -9.27 5.34
C ALA A 16 -2.18 -9.86 4.65
N GLY A 17 -2.13 -11.19 4.60
CA GLY A 17 -1.15 -11.95 3.83
C GLY A 17 -1.70 -12.38 2.46
N ILE A 18 -0.88 -13.09 1.69
CA ILE A 18 -1.24 -13.56 0.34
C ILE A 18 -2.59 -14.30 0.30
N THR A 19 -2.90 -15.14 1.28
CA THR A 19 -4.18 -15.89 1.32
C THR A 19 -5.39 -14.96 1.45
N ASP A 20 -5.27 -13.84 2.15
CA ASP A 20 -6.35 -12.86 2.26
C ASP A 20 -6.47 -12.04 0.98
N GLU A 21 -5.35 -11.75 0.32
CA GLU A 21 -5.32 -11.10 -1.00
C GLU A 21 -5.99 -11.95 -2.08
N GLU A 22 -5.72 -13.26 -2.11
CA GLU A 22 -6.36 -14.18 -3.04
C GLU A 22 -7.89 -14.23 -2.85
N LYS A 23 -8.36 -14.19 -1.59
CA LYS A 23 -9.79 -14.08 -1.31
C LYS A 23 -10.36 -12.75 -1.82
N MET A 24 -9.67 -11.64 -1.59
CA MET A 24 -10.12 -10.34 -2.09
C MET A 24 -10.20 -10.32 -3.62
N LEU A 25 -9.20 -10.87 -4.31
CA LEU A 25 -9.19 -11.00 -5.78
C LEU A 25 -10.27 -11.93 -6.33
N GLY A 26 -10.76 -12.89 -5.53
CA GLY A 26 -11.85 -13.78 -5.92
C GLY A 26 -13.25 -13.26 -5.61
N ILE A 27 -13.37 -12.20 -4.78
CA ILE A 27 -14.65 -11.63 -4.35
C ILE A 27 -14.94 -10.29 -5.06
N PHE A 28 -13.90 -9.49 -5.30
CA PHE A 28 -14.02 -8.14 -5.83
C PHE A 28 -13.43 -8.04 -7.23
N GLU A 29 -14.07 -7.25 -8.08
CA GLU A 29 -13.52 -6.89 -9.37
C GLU A 29 -12.30 -5.95 -9.20
N ALA A 30 -11.38 -5.96 -10.17
CA ALA A 30 -10.19 -5.10 -10.12
C ALA A 30 -10.54 -3.60 -10.01
N SER A 31 -11.65 -3.17 -10.64
CA SER A 31 -12.16 -1.79 -10.54
C SER A 31 -12.60 -1.41 -9.11
N GLU A 32 -13.08 -2.38 -8.33
CA GLU A 32 -13.48 -2.16 -6.94
C GLU A 32 -12.26 -2.09 -6.02
N LEU A 33 -11.19 -2.83 -6.36
CA LEU A 33 -9.93 -2.87 -5.61
C LEU A 33 -9.03 -1.67 -5.89
N LYS A 34 -9.01 -1.17 -7.13
CA LYS A 34 -8.17 -0.05 -7.57
C LYS A 34 -8.19 1.10 -6.57
N SER A 35 -7.02 1.53 -6.07
CA SER A 35 -6.91 2.59 -5.06
C SER A 35 -5.65 3.41 -5.24
N ASP A 36 -5.71 4.72 -5.00
CA ASP A 36 -4.59 5.65 -5.21
C ASP A 36 -3.47 5.46 -4.19
N VAL A 37 -3.86 5.19 -2.93
CA VAL A 37 -2.93 4.88 -1.84
C VAL A 37 -3.17 3.46 -1.33
N LEU A 38 -2.10 2.71 -1.13
CA LEU A 38 -2.12 1.40 -0.47
C LEU A 38 -1.27 1.45 0.79
N LYS A 39 -1.87 1.23 1.97
CA LYS A 39 -1.11 0.82 3.16
C LYS A 39 -0.87 -0.68 3.07
N LEU A 40 0.39 -1.06 2.88
CA LEU A 40 0.75 -2.46 2.63
C LEU A 40 0.37 -3.37 3.80
N GLY A 41 0.09 -4.62 3.43
CA GLY A 41 -0.12 -5.70 4.37
C GLY A 41 1.16 -6.02 5.13
N HIS A 42 1.00 -6.40 6.39
CA HIS A 42 2.00 -7.10 7.19
C HIS A 42 3.36 -6.39 7.21
N HIS A 43 3.34 -5.07 7.36
CA HIS A 43 4.52 -4.22 7.47
C HIS A 43 5.54 -4.34 6.31
N GLY A 44 5.12 -4.81 5.12
CA GLY A 44 6.01 -5.04 3.98
C GLY A 44 6.74 -6.39 4.00
N SER A 45 6.18 -7.39 4.69
CA SER A 45 6.64 -8.78 4.64
C SER A 45 6.62 -9.36 3.22
N ALA A 46 7.51 -10.31 2.94
CA ALA A 46 7.55 -11.04 1.67
C ALA A 46 6.31 -11.93 1.43
N ASP A 47 5.56 -12.23 2.50
CA ASP A 47 4.36 -13.09 2.50
C ASP A 47 3.05 -12.29 2.37
N ALA A 48 3.17 -11.02 1.97
CA ALA A 48 2.06 -10.13 1.61
C ALA A 48 2.39 -9.37 0.31
N SER A 49 1.46 -8.54 -0.12
CA SER A 49 1.54 -7.67 -1.30
C SER A 49 2.04 -8.43 -2.53
N SER A 50 1.31 -9.48 -2.90
CA SER A 50 1.57 -10.27 -4.11
C SER A 50 1.54 -9.40 -5.37
N GLU A 51 2.24 -9.82 -6.43
CA GLU A 51 2.28 -9.07 -7.69
C GLU A 51 0.86 -8.88 -8.26
N LYS A 52 0.06 -9.95 -8.29
CA LYS A 52 -1.35 -9.90 -8.75
C LYS A 52 -2.19 -8.93 -7.94
N PHE A 53 -2.01 -8.89 -6.62
CA PHE A 53 -2.74 -7.97 -5.76
C PHE A 53 -2.33 -6.52 -6.04
N LEU A 54 -1.03 -6.25 -6.13
CA LEU A 54 -0.51 -4.92 -6.47
C LEU A 54 -0.95 -4.45 -7.87
N GLU A 55 -1.00 -5.36 -8.85
CA GLU A 55 -1.50 -5.11 -10.20
C GLU A 55 -3.01 -4.80 -10.22
N ALA A 56 -3.80 -5.39 -9.31
CA ALA A 56 -5.23 -5.08 -9.19
C ALA A 56 -5.47 -3.74 -8.49
N ILE A 57 -4.67 -3.42 -7.46
CA ILE A 57 -4.80 -2.15 -6.72
C ILE A 57 -4.27 -0.97 -7.54
N GLN A 58 -3.17 -1.14 -8.29
CA GLN A 58 -2.47 -0.08 -9.04
C GLN A 58 -2.25 1.23 -8.25
N PRO A 59 -1.63 1.18 -7.05
CA PRO A 59 -1.45 2.39 -6.24
C PRO A 59 -0.44 3.35 -6.86
N GLU A 60 -0.72 4.64 -6.79
CA GLU A 60 0.30 5.68 -6.99
C GLU A 60 1.25 5.72 -5.78
N TYR A 61 0.72 5.51 -4.57
CA TYR A 61 1.45 5.60 -3.31
C TYR A 61 1.41 4.28 -2.53
N GLY A 62 2.57 3.70 -2.25
CA GLY A 62 2.74 2.51 -1.41
C GLY A 62 3.31 2.87 -0.04
N ILE A 63 2.53 2.63 1.02
CA ILE A 63 2.90 2.97 2.40
C ILE A 63 3.32 1.72 3.15
N ILE A 64 4.58 1.71 3.59
CA ILE A 64 5.16 0.66 4.41
C ILE A 64 5.21 1.17 5.86
N SER A 65 4.22 0.78 6.64
CA SER A 65 4.22 1.05 8.08
C SER A 65 5.11 0.01 8.78
N VAL A 66 6.29 0.42 9.20
CA VAL A 66 7.33 -0.42 9.80
C VAL A 66 8.16 0.40 10.80
N GLY A 67 8.66 -0.27 11.84
CA GLY A 67 9.50 0.34 12.85
C GLY A 67 10.97 0.45 12.42
N LYS A 68 11.68 1.45 12.96
CA LYS A 68 13.14 1.54 12.84
C LYS A 68 13.80 0.34 13.50
N ASP A 69 14.86 -0.17 12.89
CA ASP A 69 15.64 -1.33 13.36
C ASP A 69 14.77 -2.60 13.55
N ASN A 70 13.74 -2.76 12.71
CA ASN A 70 12.80 -3.87 12.78
C ASN A 70 13.51 -5.24 12.68
N PRO A 71 13.47 -6.11 13.72
CA PRO A 71 14.22 -7.36 13.75
C PRO A 71 13.66 -8.43 12.81
N TYR A 72 12.44 -8.27 12.29
CA TYR A 72 11.83 -9.21 11.35
C TYR A 72 12.39 -9.08 9.92
N GLY A 73 13.24 -8.08 9.65
CA GLY A 73 13.82 -7.86 8.33
C GLY A 73 12.83 -7.27 7.33
N HIS A 74 11.82 -6.53 7.81
CA HIS A 74 10.89 -5.78 6.95
C HIS A 74 11.28 -4.29 6.84
N PRO A 75 10.98 -3.62 5.71
CA PRO A 75 10.35 -4.19 4.52
C PRO A 75 11.28 -5.13 3.78
N SER A 76 10.74 -6.23 3.25
CA SER A 76 11.57 -7.12 2.44
C SER A 76 11.93 -6.43 1.12
N LEU A 77 13.16 -6.65 0.65
CA LEU A 77 13.59 -6.12 -0.66
C LEU A 77 12.67 -6.57 -1.79
N ARG A 78 12.06 -7.77 -1.67
CA ARG A 78 11.08 -8.27 -2.64
C ARG A 78 9.88 -7.35 -2.80
N ILE A 79 9.35 -6.82 -1.69
CA ILE A 79 8.20 -5.91 -1.73
C ILE A 79 8.57 -4.56 -2.31
N VAL A 80 9.72 -4.00 -1.91
CA VAL A 80 10.24 -2.75 -2.47
C VAL A 80 10.36 -2.87 -3.99
N ARG A 81 10.95 -3.96 -4.50
CA ARG A 81 11.08 -4.20 -5.95
C ARG A 81 9.75 -4.36 -6.67
N ARG A 82 8.73 -4.94 -6.03
CA ARG A 82 7.39 -5.04 -6.63
C ARG A 82 6.75 -3.66 -6.80
N LEU A 83 6.82 -2.83 -5.76
CA LEU A 83 6.31 -1.45 -5.79
C LEU A 83 7.03 -0.60 -6.85
N GLU A 84 8.37 -0.69 -6.92
CA GLU A 84 9.16 -0.02 -7.95
C GLU A 84 8.74 -0.46 -9.36
N ARG A 85 8.51 -1.76 -9.58
CA ARG A 85 8.13 -2.31 -10.90
C ARG A 85 6.79 -1.76 -11.40
N ILE A 86 5.84 -1.55 -10.50
CA ILE A 86 4.52 -0.99 -10.85
C ILE A 86 4.52 0.55 -10.88
N GLY A 87 5.66 1.19 -10.58
CA GLY A 87 5.80 2.64 -10.62
C GLY A 87 5.23 3.38 -9.40
N ALA A 88 4.99 2.68 -8.29
CA ALA A 88 4.47 3.30 -7.07
C ALA A 88 5.56 4.11 -6.35
N LYS A 89 5.20 5.30 -5.85
CA LYS A 89 6.04 6.06 -4.93
C LYS A 89 5.98 5.39 -3.55
N ILE A 90 7.14 5.08 -2.99
CA ILE A 90 7.25 4.32 -1.73
C ILE A 90 7.48 5.28 -0.58
N PHE A 91 6.68 5.16 0.47
CA PHE A 91 6.87 5.87 1.74
C PHE A 91 7.02 4.88 2.88
N ARG A 92 7.93 5.17 3.81
CA ARG A 92 8.22 4.30 4.95
C ARG A 92 8.23 5.08 6.26
N THR A 93 7.56 4.55 7.28
CA THR A 93 7.47 5.21 8.58
C THR A 93 8.76 5.13 9.39
N ASP A 94 9.64 4.17 9.11
CA ASP A 94 10.96 4.09 9.76
C ASP A 94 11.96 5.14 9.24
N GLU A 95 11.72 5.68 8.04
CA GLU A 95 12.52 6.74 7.44
C GLU A 95 11.92 8.14 7.70
N SER A 96 10.59 8.27 7.56
CA SER A 96 9.90 9.58 7.57
C SER A 96 9.06 9.85 8.82
N GLY A 97 8.92 8.87 9.73
CA GLY A 97 7.98 8.97 10.84
C GLY A 97 6.53 8.95 10.34
N ASP A 98 5.74 9.96 10.72
CA ASP A 98 4.36 10.08 10.27
C ASP A 98 4.31 10.46 8.79
N ILE A 99 3.43 9.78 8.04
CA ILE A 99 3.17 10.07 6.63
C ILE A 99 1.80 10.70 6.53
N VAL A 100 1.76 11.96 6.08
CA VAL A 100 0.53 12.75 6.02
C VAL A 100 0.11 12.96 4.56
N PHE A 101 -1.13 12.59 4.28
CA PHE A 101 -1.80 12.88 3.02
C PHE A 101 -2.91 13.89 3.25
N THR A 102 -3.01 14.87 2.35
CA THR A 102 -4.13 15.81 2.28
C THR A 102 -4.85 15.63 0.96
N GLY A 103 -6.18 15.47 1.01
CA GLY A 103 -7.04 15.41 -0.17
C GLY A 103 -7.90 16.66 -0.30
N ASP A 104 -7.96 17.23 -1.50
CA ASP A 104 -8.90 18.30 -1.85
C ASP A 104 -9.66 17.98 -3.14
N ASN A 105 -10.18 18.97 -3.86
CA ASN A 105 -10.86 18.73 -5.15
C ASN A 105 -9.90 18.43 -6.31
N ASN A 106 -8.59 18.58 -6.10
CA ASN A 106 -7.52 18.37 -7.06
C ASN A 106 -6.74 17.07 -6.81
N GLY A 107 -7.28 16.18 -5.97
CA GLY A 107 -6.69 14.89 -5.64
C GLY A 107 -5.87 14.89 -4.35
N ILE A 108 -5.32 13.72 -4.04
CA ILE A 108 -4.49 13.48 -2.86
C ILE A 108 -3.04 13.92 -3.09
N LYS A 109 -2.44 14.56 -2.08
CA LYS A 109 -1.05 15.02 -2.07
C LYS A 109 -0.38 14.63 -0.76
N THR A 110 0.91 14.33 -0.82
CA THR A 110 1.74 14.21 0.38
C THR A 110 2.12 15.58 0.91
N VAL A 111 2.24 15.67 2.23
CA VAL A 111 2.83 16.83 2.90
C VAL A 111 4.26 16.46 3.25
N ASP A 112 5.23 17.18 2.71
CA ASP A 112 6.63 17.02 3.10
C ASP A 112 6.79 17.59 4.52
N ASN A 113 7.39 16.79 5.43
CA ASN A 113 7.74 17.22 6.79
C ASN A 113 9.11 17.93 6.79
#